data_AF-A0A1W1HH93-F1
#
_entry.id   AF-A0A1W1HH93-F1
#
_cell.length_a   1.000
_cell.length_b   1.000
_cell.length_c   1.000
_cell.angle_alpha   90.00
_cell.angle_beta   90.00
_cell.angle_gamma   90.00
#
_symmetry.space_group_name_H-M   'P 1'
#
loop_
_entity.id
_entity.type
_entity.pdbx_description
1 polymer ?
#
loop_
_entity_poly.entity_id
_entity_poly.type
_entity_poly.pdbx_seq_one_letter_code
_entity_poly.pdbx_strand_id
1 'polypeptide(L)'
;MSSAKNSVKTKTRKRYYRKRIELFRLIDKIKLWPSRTGVLHGIKTIEKKGNIAIITTHCNKTFEVNNSRNSRAARLLRNKIFNKVCGTCKIPEWKLEKFDATRFSRKSGSFLNQTNA
;
A
#
# COMPACT_ATOMS: atom_id res chain seq x y z
N MET A 1 -17.56 -40.95 34.34
CA MET A 1 -18.44 -40.05 33.55
C MET A 1 -17.56 -38.97 32.93
N SER A 2 -17.59 -38.89 31.60
CA SER A 2 -16.51 -38.40 30.75
C SER A 2 -16.40 -36.87 30.68
N SER A 3 -15.21 -36.34 30.91
CA SER A 3 -14.85 -34.91 30.73
C SER A 3 -14.94 -34.49 29.26
N ALA A 4 -15.83 -33.54 28.96
CA ALA A 4 -15.86 -32.86 27.68
C ALA A 4 -14.74 -31.80 27.60
N LYS A 5 -13.72 -32.05 26.78
CA LYS A 5 -12.66 -31.07 26.47
C LYS A 5 -13.16 -30.10 25.41
N ASN A 6 -13.45 -28.86 25.78
CA ASN A 6 -13.83 -27.79 24.87
C ASN A 6 -12.61 -27.35 24.02
N SER A 7 -12.63 -27.64 22.72
CA SER A 7 -11.55 -27.27 21.79
C SER A 7 -11.73 -25.84 21.29
N VAL A 8 -10.97 -24.91 21.85
CA VAL A 8 -10.91 -23.52 21.37
C VAL A 8 -10.20 -23.51 20.01
N LYS A 9 -10.97 -23.36 18.92
CA LYS A 9 -10.42 -23.15 17.56
C LYS A 9 -9.62 -21.85 17.53
N THR A 10 -8.30 -21.94 17.67
CA THR A 10 -7.40 -20.81 17.45
C THR A 10 -7.38 -20.47 15.96
N LYS A 11 -7.91 -19.29 15.59
CA LYS A 11 -7.76 -18.74 14.23
C LYS A 11 -6.26 -18.66 13.93
N THR A 12 -5.77 -19.51 13.04
CA THR A 12 -4.39 -19.48 12.56
C THR A 12 -4.11 -18.09 11.98
N ARG A 13 -3.25 -17.30 12.63
CA ARG A 13 -2.79 -16.01 12.11
C ARG A 13 -2.01 -16.29 10.82
N LYS A 14 -2.68 -16.18 9.67
CA LYS A 14 -2.05 -16.33 8.35
C LYS A 14 -0.87 -15.35 8.25
N ARG A 15 0.36 -15.87 8.20
CA ARG A 15 1.58 -15.08 7.97
C ARG A 15 1.65 -14.71 6.48
N TYR A 16 1.51 -13.43 6.16
CA TYR A 16 1.54 -12.94 4.78
C TYR A 16 2.93 -12.36 4.42
N TYR A 17 3.66 -13.05 3.55
CA TYR A 17 4.91 -12.55 2.96
C TYR A 17 4.61 -11.46 1.92
N ARG A 18 4.87 -10.20 2.27
CA ARG A 18 4.72 -9.05 1.35
C ARG A 18 5.97 -8.93 0.47
N LYS A 19 5.83 -9.06 -0.85
CA LYS A 19 6.97 -8.90 -1.78
C LYS A 19 7.59 -7.51 -1.62
N ARG A 20 8.93 -7.45 -1.54
CA ARG A 20 9.68 -6.20 -1.52
C ARG A 20 9.69 -5.62 -2.94
N ILE A 21 8.73 -4.78 -3.31
CA ILE A 21 8.58 -4.18 -4.67
C ILE A 21 9.09 -2.71 -4.66
N GLU A 22 9.52 -2.21 -5.83
CA GLU A 22 9.85 -0.80 -6.06
C GLU A 22 8.71 0.15 -5.63
N LEU A 23 9.06 1.32 -5.09
CA LEU A 23 8.07 2.29 -4.61
C LEU A 23 7.18 2.78 -5.75
N PHE A 24 7.77 3.08 -6.91
CA PHE A 24 7.03 3.61 -8.05
C PHE A 24 5.92 2.66 -8.51
N ARG A 25 6.22 1.35 -8.56
CA ARG A 25 5.21 0.33 -8.88
C ARG A 25 4.07 0.27 -7.85
N LEU A 26 4.37 0.47 -6.56
CA LEU A 26 3.35 0.51 -5.52
C LEU A 26 2.41 1.71 -5.71
N ILE A 27 2.96 2.91 -5.90
CA ILE A 27 2.15 4.13 -6.04
C ILE A 27 1.39 4.18 -7.37
N ASP A 28 1.92 3.58 -8.45
CA ASP A 28 1.21 3.48 -9.72
C ASP A 28 -0.04 2.62 -9.61
N LYS A 29 0.07 1.48 -8.91
CA LYS A 29 -1.04 0.55 -8.74
C LYS A 29 -2.07 1.07 -7.74
N ILE A 30 -1.61 1.61 -6.62
CA ILE A 30 -2.47 1.97 -5.48
C ILE A 30 -3.05 3.37 -5.65
N LYS A 31 -2.29 4.31 -6.23
CA LYS A 31 -2.64 5.74 -6.34
C LYS A 31 -3.00 6.39 -4.99
N LEU A 32 -2.37 5.91 -3.90
CA LEU A 32 -2.46 6.46 -2.55
C LEU A 32 -1.05 6.67 -1.99
N TRP A 33 -0.91 7.65 -1.10
CA TRP A 33 0.36 8.00 -0.47
C TRP A 33 0.24 8.06 1.06
N PRO A 34 1.04 7.28 1.81
CA PRO A 34 1.11 7.40 3.26
C PRO A 34 2.13 8.49 3.63
N SER A 35 1.68 9.49 4.39
CA SER A 35 2.57 10.50 4.97
C SER A 35 3.44 9.91 6.07
N ARG A 36 4.50 10.63 6.46
CA ARG A 36 5.33 10.27 7.62
C ARG A 36 4.54 10.27 8.93
N THR A 37 3.47 11.05 9.02
CA THR A 37 2.57 11.15 10.18
C THR A 37 1.46 10.09 10.18
N GLY A 38 1.45 9.17 9.20
CA GLY A 38 0.44 8.13 9.10
C GLY A 38 -0.89 8.60 8.52
N VAL A 39 -0.92 9.73 7.81
CA VAL A 39 -2.10 10.21 7.08
C VAL A 39 -2.08 9.64 5.67
N LEU A 40 -3.18 9.03 5.24
CA LEU A 40 -3.33 8.49 3.90
C LEU A 40 -3.90 9.56 2.96
N HIS A 41 -3.16 9.86 1.89
CA HIS A 41 -3.51 10.84 0.87
C HIS A 41 -3.86 10.16 -0.45
N GLY A 42 -4.76 10.77 -1.21
CA GLY A 42 -4.98 10.41 -2.61
C GLY A 42 -3.91 11.07 -3.49
N ILE A 43 -3.33 10.32 -4.42
CA ILE A 43 -2.37 10.86 -5.39
C ILE A 43 -3.11 11.41 -6.61
N LYS A 44 -2.83 12.67 -6.97
CA LYS A 44 -3.36 13.37 -8.14
C LYS A 44 -2.44 13.17 -9.35
N THR A 45 -1.15 13.46 -9.20
CA THR A 45 -0.15 13.27 -10.27
C THR A 45 1.13 12.62 -9.73
N ILE A 46 1.84 11.92 -10.63
CA ILE A 46 3.14 11.31 -10.37
C ILE A 46 4.02 11.63 -11.57
N GLU A 47 5.03 12.47 -11.38
CA GLU A 47 6.00 12.83 -12.41
C GLU A 47 7.32 12.14 -12.10
N LYS A 48 7.75 11.20 -12.94
CA LYS A 48 8.98 10.43 -12.72
C LYS A 48 10.12 11.03 -13.53
N LYS A 49 11.25 11.29 -12.87
CA LYS A 49 12.51 11.76 -13.47
C LYS A 49 13.62 10.81 -13.02
N GLY A 50 13.88 9.78 -13.82
CA GLY A 50 14.84 8.73 -13.48
C GLY A 50 14.48 7.99 -12.18
N ASN A 51 15.34 8.10 -11.17
CA ASN A 51 15.15 7.45 -9.87
C ASN A 51 14.34 8.29 -8.87
N ILE A 52 13.88 9.48 -9.28
CA ILE A 52 13.15 10.44 -8.47
C ILE A 52 11.73 10.58 -9.02
N ALA A 53 10.74 10.81 -8.15
CA ALA A 53 9.41 11.19 -8.56
C ALA A 53 8.90 12.38 -7.74
N ILE A 54 8.24 13.31 -8.42
CA ILE A 54 7.46 14.38 -7.82
C ILE A 54 6.02 13.89 -7.74
N ILE A 55 5.49 13.79 -6.52
CA ILE A 55 4.12 13.34 -6.28
C ILE A 55 3.31 14.53 -5.82
N THR A 56 2.19 14.77 -6.50
CA THR A 56 1.20 15.77 -6.10
C THR A 56 -0.04 15.05 -5.62
N THR A 57 -0.50 15.38 -4.41
CA THR A 57 -1.71 14.82 -3.80
C THR A 57 -2.96 15.62 -4.16
N HIS A 58 -4.15 15.05 -3.97
CA HIS A 58 -5.41 15.78 -4.16
C HIS A 58 -5.60 16.95 -3.19
N CYS A 59 -4.92 16.95 -2.05
CA CYS A 59 -4.86 18.11 -1.15
C CYS A 59 -3.73 19.10 -1.52
N ASN A 60 -3.24 19.07 -2.77
CA ASN A 60 -2.22 19.96 -3.34
C ASN A 60 -0.87 19.98 -2.59
N LYS A 61 -0.55 18.94 -1.82
CA LYS A 61 0.80 18.77 -1.27
C LYS A 61 1.66 18.08 -2.31
N THR A 62 2.85 18.64 -2.52
CA THR A 62 3.86 18.14 -3.46
C THR A 62 5.10 17.72 -2.70
N PHE A 63 5.69 16.58 -3.06
CA PHE A 63 6.93 16.12 -2.46
C PHE A 63 7.74 15.25 -3.41
N GLU A 64 9.05 15.36 -3.27
CA GLU A 64 10.03 14.58 -4.01
C GLU A 64 10.35 13.28 -3.28
N VAL A 65 10.40 12.17 -4.03
CA VAL A 65 10.67 10.84 -3.47
C VAL A 65 11.59 10.01 -4.35
N ASN A 66 12.52 9.31 -3.72
CA ASN A 66 13.39 8.35 -4.40
C ASN A 66 12.68 7.00 -4.57
N ASN A 67 12.93 6.32 -5.69
CA ASN A 67 12.46 4.96 -5.91
C ASN A 67 13.24 3.96 -5.05
N SER A 68 12.87 3.83 -3.79
CA SER A 68 13.50 2.88 -2.87
C SER A 68 12.51 1.85 -2.34
N ARG A 69 12.88 0.58 -2.51
CA ARG A 69 12.18 -0.58 -1.95
C ARG A 69 12.14 -0.56 -0.41
N ASN A 70 13.10 0.11 0.22
CA ASN A 70 13.28 0.18 1.67
C ASN A 70 12.77 1.49 2.27
N SER A 71 12.22 2.39 1.45
CA SER A 71 11.64 3.63 1.95
C SER A 71 10.52 3.38 2.97
N ARG A 72 10.38 4.31 3.91
CA ARG A 72 9.28 4.29 4.90
C ARG A 72 7.93 4.21 4.19
N ALA A 73 7.71 5.01 3.14
CA ALA A 73 6.47 4.99 2.36
C ALA A 73 6.20 3.61 1.74
N ALA A 74 7.20 2.97 1.13
CA ALA A 74 7.04 1.63 0.56
C ALA A 74 6.70 0.60 1.64
N ARG A 75 7.33 0.67 2.82
CA ARG A 75 7.00 -0.19 3.97
C ARG A 75 5.57 0.03 4.46
N LEU A 76 5.14 1.29 4.62
CA LEU A 76 3.79 1.63 5.05
C LEU A 76 2.73 1.16 4.06
N LEU A 77 2.94 1.37 2.75
CA LEU A 77 2.04 0.89 1.69
C LEU A 77 1.91 -0.63 1.70
N ARG A 78 3.04 -1.35 1.75
CA ARG A 78 3.02 -2.82 1.80
C ARG A 78 2.30 -3.33 3.04
N ASN A 79 2.59 -2.74 4.19
CA ASN A 79 2.03 -3.16 5.47
C ASN A 79 0.63 -2.59 5.73
N LYS A 80 0.15 -1.68 4.87
CA LYS A 80 -1.10 -0.93 5.03
C LYS A 80 -1.19 -0.20 6.36
N ILE A 81 -0.07 0.36 6.79
CA ILE A 81 0.00 1.10 8.05
C ILE A 81 -0.34 2.56 7.77
N PHE A 82 -1.49 2.99 8.27
CA PHE A 82 -1.93 4.38 8.34
C PHE A 82 -2.82 4.54 9.58
N ASN A 83 -2.87 5.76 10.12
CA ASN A 83 -3.62 6.10 11.33
C ASN A 83 -4.96 6.75 10.96
N LYS A 84 -4.97 7.58 9.93
CA LYS A 84 -6.18 8.29 9.46
C LYS A 84 -6.12 8.61 7.98
N VAL A 85 -7.28 8.87 7.38
CA VAL A 85 -7.40 9.30 5.99
C VAL A 85 -7.45 10.84 5.93
N CYS A 86 -6.85 11.42 4.90
CA CYS A 86 -6.89 12.87 4.69
C CYS A 86 -8.30 13.32 4.26
N GLY A 87 -8.98 14.10 5.11
CA GLY A 87 -10.31 14.64 4.80
C GLY A 87 -10.37 15.53 3.56
N THR A 88 -9.32 16.32 3.31
CA THR A 88 -9.22 17.17 2.11
C THR A 88 -9.07 16.37 0.82
N CYS A 89 -8.43 15.20 0.87
CA CYS A 89 -8.28 14.36 -0.32
C CYS A 89 -9.59 13.72 -0.78
N LYS A 90 -10.62 13.67 0.10
CA LYS A 90 -11.93 13.05 -0.17
C LYS A 90 -11.80 11.70 -0.87
N ILE A 91 -10.99 10.81 -0.30
CA ILE A 91 -10.74 9.49 -0.88
C ILE A 91 -12.03 8.68 -0.80
N PRO A 92 -12.58 8.17 -1.93
CA PRO A 92 -13.81 7.39 -1.92
C PRO A 92 -13.67 6.10 -1.10
N GLU A 93 -14.75 5.69 -0.43
CA GLU A 93 -14.76 4.52 0.46
C GLU A 93 -14.37 3.23 -0.29
N TRP A 94 -14.95 3.00 -1.48
CA TRP A 94 -14.62 1.83 -2.30
C TRP A 94 -13.11 1.70 -2.59
N LYS A 95 -12.38 2.82 -2.64
CA LYS A 95 -10.93 2.83 -2.89
C LYS A 95 -10.15 2.43 -1.64
N LEU A 96 -10.64 2.83 -0.46
CA LEU A 96 -10.11 2.40 0.83
C LEU A 96 -10.36 0.91 1.06
N GLU A 97 -11.59 0.44 0.81
CA GLU A 97 -11.94 -0.98 0.85
C GLU A 97 -11.08 -1.80 -0.10
N LYS A 98 -10.92 -1.35 -1.36
CA LYS A 98 -10.05 -2.00 -2.33
C LYS A 98 -8.60 -2.04 -1.85
N PHE A 99 -8.11 -0.95 -1.27
CA PHE A 99 -6.76 -0.90 -0.72
C PHE A 99 -6.59 -1.89 0.43
N ASP A 100 -7.57 -2.01 1.33
CA ASP A 100 -7.53 -2.95 2.47
C ASP A 100 -7.74 -4.42 2.06
N ALA A 101 -8.53 -4.67 1.02
CA ALA A 101 -8.73 -5.99 0.44
C ALA A 101 -7.52 -6.47 -0.38
N THR A 102 -6.78 -5.57 -1.04
CA THR A 102 -5.69 -5.93 -1.97
C THR A 102 -4.53 -6.64 -1.27
N ARG A 103 -4.25 -7.90 -1.61
CA ARG A 103 -3.15 -8.68 -1.00
C ARG A 103 -2.07 -8.98 -2.04
N PHE A 104 -0.80 -8.74 -1.69
CA PHE A 104 0.34 -9.13 -2.51
C PHE A 104 0.70 -10.59 -2.21
N SER A 105 0.38 -11.54 -3.10
CA SER A 105 0.76 -12.95 -2.97
C SER A 105 2.10 -13.25 -3.65
N ARG A 106 2.83 -14.30 -3.20
CA ARG A 106 4.10 -14.72 -3.84
C ARG A 106 3.91 -15.24 -5.27
N LYS A 107 2.81 -15.94 -5.57
CA LYS A 107 2.58 -16.61 -6.85
C LYS A 107 2.11 -15.69 -7.99
N SER A 108 1.42 -14.59 -7.67
CA SER A 108 0.85 -13.66 -8.67
C SER A 108 1.73 -12.45 -9.01
N GLY A 109 3.01 -12.46 -8.65
CA GLY A 109 3.89 -11.30 -8.74
C GLY A 109 5.08 -11.44 -9.69
N SER A 110 4.89 -12.03 -10.86
CA SER A 110 5.84 -11.98 -11.98
C SER A 110 5.17 -11.84 -13.36
N PHE A 111 3.83 -11.73 -13.43
CA PHE A 111 3.13 -11.27 -14.63
C PHE A 111 2.75 -9.79 -14.49
N LEU A 112 3.75 -8.92 -14.40
CA LEU A 112 3.57 -7.52 -14.74
C LEU A 112 4.58 -7.24 -15.83
N ASN A 113 4.22 -7.70 -17.03
CA ASN A 113 4.99 -7.53 -18.24
C ASN A 113 5.33 -6.05 -18.44
N GLN A 114 6.58 -5.82 -18.80
CA GLN A 114 7.03 -4.59 -19.44
C GLN A 114 6.37 -4.54 -20.83
N THR A 115 5.28 -3.80 -20.96
CA THR A 115 4.75 -3.32 -22.24
C THR A 115 4.28 -1.89 -21.92
N ASN A 116 4.86 -0.83 -22.47
CA ASN A 116 5.14 -0.60 -23.89
C ASN A 116 6.47 0.14 -24.09
N ALA A 117 7.20 -0.30 -25.12
CA ALA A 117 8.08 0.52 -25.92
C ALA A 117 7.25 1.54 -26.72
#